data_AF-A0A2W5XZ33-F1
#
_entry.id   AF-A0A2W5XZ33-F1
#
_cell.length_a   1.000
_cell.length_b   1.000
_cell.length_c   1.000
_cell.angle_alpha   90.00
_cell.angle_beta   90.00
_cell.angle_gamma   90.00
#
_symmetry.space_group_name_H-M   'P 1'
#
loop_
_entity.id
_entity.type
_entity.pdbx_description
1 polymer ?
#
loop_
_entity_poly.entity_id
_entity_poly.type
_entity_poly.pdbx_seq_one_letter_code
_entity_poly.pdbx_strand_id
1 'polypeptide(L)'
;MDELIPRWLKDKRSLLVLDNCEHVVERVARLADSIHRSCPEVRIVATSRQALAVGGEKLWRLRSLAVPSTHAELDSAAAIQFGAIALFVDRASLVDQSFRLTEESVSVVADICRRLDGIALAIELAAARLKVLSVRKLAQKLDERFKILTGGSRTALPRQQTLRALIDWSYDLLSQKEQILFSRLGIFAGSFTLEAATSVCADHDIEEIDVFDLVGSLADKSLVVTGGDQERYHLLESTREYALERLSANGERERLARRHAEHFLSLAREAANSFNTMPLNRWLAGVEIELENYRAVLEWALRKGQDTALGGAVAAALECFWWHGGVEAEGRRWISLALDRIDKGEHPEETAALTHALRLLTSRLLFS
;
A
#
# COMPACT_ATOMS: atom_id res chain seq x y z
N MET A 1 -4.94 -33.41 -24.68
CA MET A 1 -6.14 -32.76 -24.10
C MET A 1 -6.47 -31.50 -24.90
N ASP A 2 -5.43 -30.74 -25.24
CA ASP A 2 -5.48 -29.43 -25.92
C ASP A 2 -6.23 -29.41 -27.26
N GLU A 3 -6.30 -30.53 -28.00
CA GLU A 3 -7.11 -30.61 -29.24
C GLU A 3 -8.53 -31.17 -29.06
N LEU A 4 -8.77 -31.93 -27.98
CA LEU A 4 -10.07 -32.60 -27.78
C LEU A 4 -11.15 -31.62 -27.34
N ILE A 5 -10.79 -30.68 -26.45
CA ILE A 5 -11.71 -29.67 -25.93
C ILE A 5 -12.19 -28.74 -27.07
N PRO A 6 -11.32 -28.12 -27.88
CA PRO A 6 -11.76 -27.31 -29.02
C PRO A 6 -12.60 -28.12 -30.02
N ARG A 7 -12.21 -29.36 -30.34
CA ARG A 7 -12.98 -30.21 -31.27
C ARG A 7 -14.39 -30.50 -30.77
N TRP A 8 -14.56 -30.75 -29.47
CA TRP A 8 -15.88 -30.97 -28.90
C TRP A 8 -16.73 -29.69 -28.82
N LEU A 9 -16.08 -28.53 -28.69
CA LEU A 9 -16.72 -27.21 -28.56
C LEU A 9 -17.05 -26.53 -29.89
N LYS A 10 -16.45 -26.96 -31.01
CA LYS A 10 -16.48 -26.27 -32.31
C LYS A 10 -17.86 -25.79 -32.76
N ASP A 11 -18.88 -26.63 -32.62
CA ASP A 11 -20.25 -26.34 -33.08
C ASP A 11 -21.21 -26.00 -31.92
N LYS A 12 -20.66 -25.67 -30.74
CA LYS A 12 -21.45 -25.36 -29.54
C LYS A 12 -21.44 -23.87 -29.23
N ARG A 13 -22.60 -23.36 -28.82
CA ARG A 13 -22.73 -22.06 -28.18
C ARG A 13 -22.65 -22.23 -26.68
N SER A 14 -21.55 -21.81 -26.05
CA SER A 14 -21.28 -22.11 -24.65
C SER A 14 -20.45 -21.02 -23.97
N LEU A 15 -20.63 -20.90 -22.65
CA LEU A 15 -19.78 -20.09 -21.78
C LEU A 15 -18.87 -21.03 -20.98
N LEU A 16 -17.56 -20.90 -21.14
CA LEU A 16 -16.56 -21.62 -20.37
C LEU A 16 -16.04 -20.70 -19.26
N VAL A 17 -16.15 -21.15 -18.01
CA VAL A 17 -15.58 -20.45 -16.85
C VAL A 17 -14.32 -21.19 -16.41
N LEU A 18 -13.18 -20.51 -16.49
CA LEU A 18 -11.88 -21.02 -16.06
C LEU A 18 -11.50 -20.29 -14.77
N ASP A 19 -11.57 -20.99 -13.63
CA ASP A 19 -11.35 -20.36 -12.34
C ASP A 19 -9.91 -20.55 -11.84
N ASN A 20 -9.34 -19.51 -11.24
CA ASN A 20 -8.06 -19.52 -10.53
C ASN A 20 -6.86 -19.95 -11.40
N CYS A 21 -6.73 -19.37 -12.59
CA CYS A 21 -5.80 -19.83 -13.64
C CYS A 21 -4.32 -19.50 -13.36
N GLU A 22 -3.98 -18.68 -12.36
CA GLU A 22 -2.64 -18.11 -12.18
C GLU A 22 -1.51 -19.14 -12.04
N HIS A 23 -1.81 -20.33 -11.51
CA HIS A 23 -0.85 -21.41 -11.30
C HIS A 23 -0.56 -22.24 -12.56
N VAL A 24 -1.36 -22.09 -13.61
CA VAL A 24 -1.26 -22.81 -14.89
C VAL A 24 -1.47 -21.88 -16.08
N VAL A 25 -1.09 -20.60 -15.92
CA VAL A 25 -1.50 -19.52 -16.84
C VAL A 25 -1.10 -19.82 -18.29
N GLU A 26 0.10 -20.34 -18.52
CA GLU A 26 0.59 -20.68 -19.87
C GLU A 26 -0.22 -21.80 -20.55
N ARG A 27 -0.71 -22.76 -19.77
CA ARG A 27 -1.51 -23.87 -20.30
C ARG A 27 -2.93 -23.38 -20.61
N VAL A 28 -3.49 -22.57 -19.71
CA VAL A 28 -4.80 -21.95 -19.91
C VAL A 28 -4.79 -20.99 -21.09
N ALA A 29 -3.74 -20.17 -21.24
CA ALA A 29 -3.56 -19.27 -22.37
C ALA A 29 -3.56 -20.02 -23.70
N ARG A 30 -2.75 -21.09 -23.82
CA ARG A 30 -2.72 -21.95 -25.03
C ARG A 30 -4.09 -22.56 -25.35
N LEU A 31 -4.80 -23.05 -24.34
CA LEU A 31 -6.14 -23.61 -24.50
C LEU A 31 -7.14 -22.53 -24.94
N ALA A 32 -7.13 -21.36 -24.30
CA ALA A 32 -8.01 -20.25 -24.59
C ALA A 32 -7.80 -19.72 -26.02
N ASP A 33 -6.55 -19.55 -26.46
CA ASP A 33 -6.23 -19.15 -27.84
C ASP A 33 -6.72 -20.18 -28.86
N SER A 34 -6.53 -21.48 -28.58
CA SER A 34 -7.01 -22.56 -29.45
C SER A 34 -8.54 -22.57 -29.60
N ILE A 35 -9.27 -22.41 -28.48
CA ILE A 35 -10.74 -22.31 -28.48
C ILE A 35 -11.18 -21.04 -29.21
N HIS A 36 -10.56 -19.90 -28.92
CA HIS A 36 -10.91 -18.61 -29.52
C HIS A 36 -10.80 -18.65 -31.05
N ARG A 37 -9.76 -19.28 -31.59
CA ARG A 37 -9.56 -19.42 -33.04
C ARG A 37 -10.50 -20.42 -33.70
N SER A 38 -10.89 -21.48 -33.00
CA SER A 38 -11.58 -22.63 -33.60
C SER A 38 -13.08 -22.69 -33.31
N CYS A 39 -13.57 -21.98 -32.28
CA CYS A 39 -14.93 -22.09 -31.75
C CYS A 39 -15.58 -20.68 -31.61
N PRO A 40 -16.12 -20.10 -32.69
CA PRO A 40 -16.56 -18.69 -32.71
C PRO A 40 -17.74 -18.38 -31.77
N GLU A 41 -18.57 -19.38 -31.45
CA GLU A 41 -19.75 -19.24 -30.58
C GLU A 41 -19.44 -19.52 -29.09
N VAL A 42 -18.19 -19.79 -28.75
CA VAL A 42 -17.75 -20.03 -27.37
C VAL A 42 -17.22 -18.73 -26.76
N ARG A 43 -17.69 -18.42 -25.55
CA ARG A 43 -17.17 -17.33 -24.72
C ARG A 43 -16.40 -17.91 -23.56
N ILE A 44 -15.31 -17.25 -23.18
CA ILE A 44 -14.46 -17.66 -22.05
C ILE A 44 -14.47 -16.54 -21.03
N VAL A 45 -14.73 -16.89 -19.76
CA VAL A 45 -14.47 -16.04 -18.60
C VAL A 45 -13.39 -16.73 -17.79
N ALA A 46 -12.22 -16.12 -17.71
CA ALA A 46 -11.13 -16.62 -16.89
C ALA A 46 -10.94 -15.72 -15.67
N THR A 47 -10.81 -16.31 -14.48
CA THR A 47 -10.32 -15.62 -13.29
C THR A 47 -8.85 -16.00 -13.09
N SER A 48 -8.02 -15.00 -12.84
CA SER A 48 -6.58 -15.17 -12.69
C SER A 48 -6.02 -13.96 -11.97
N ARG A 49 -4.88 -14.13 -11.29
CA ARG A 49 -4.08 -13.02 -10.76
C ARG A 49 -3.29 -12.28 -11.84
N GLN A 50 -3.11 -12.84 -13.02
CA GLN A 50 -2.39 -12.19 -14.13
C GLN A 50 -3.11 -12.47 -15.45
N ALA A 51 -2.94 -11.57 -16.43
CA ALA A 51 -3.50 -11.73 -17.77
C ALA A 51 -3.07 -13.05 -18.42
N LEU A 52 -3.93 -13.62 -19.27
CA LEU A 52 -3.53 -14.75 -20.12
C LEU A 52 -2.61 -14.31 -21.26
N ALA A 53 -2.66 -13.02 -21.62
CA ALA A 53 -1.90 -12.38 -22.70
C ALA A 53 -2.15 -13.06 -24.06
N VAL A 54 -3.42 -13.32 -24.38
CA VAL A 54 -3.84 -13.96 -25.64
C VAL A 54 -4.68 -13.03 -26.51
N GLY A 55 -4.72 -13.33 -27.82
CA GLY A 55 -5.53 -12.57 -28.77
C GLY A 55 -7.02 -12.55 -28.38
N GLY A 56 -7.63 -11.36 -28.44
CA GLY A 56 -9.05 -11.17 -28.12
C GLY A 56 -9.38 -11.08 -26.62
N GLU A 57 -8.38 -11.13 -25.74
CA GLU A 57 -8.55 -10.98 -24.30
C GLU A 57 -9.03 -9.55 -23.94
N LYS A 58 -10.06 -9.47 -23.09
CA LYS A 58 -10.50 -8.23 -22.46
C LYS A 58 -10.33 -8.35 -20.96
N LEU A 59 -9.45 -7.54 -20.39
CA LEU A 59 -9.15 -7.56 -18.97
C LEU A 59 -10.20 -6.78 -18.18
N TRP A 60 -10.76 -7.42 -17.17
CA TRP A 60 -11.59 -6.77 -16.15
C TRP A 60 -10.87 -6.83 -14.82
N ARG A 61 -10.19 -5.74 -14.43
CA ARG A 61 -9.48 -5.66 -13.15
C ARG A 61 -10.48 -5.44 -12.02
N LEU A 62 -10.70 -6.48 -11.20
CA LEU A 62 -11.56 -6.39 -10.03
C LEU A 62 -10.84 -5.62 -8.91
N ARG A 63 -11.34 -4.43 -8.58
CA ARG A 63 -10.80 -3.61 -7.50
C ARG A 63 -11.29 -4.12 -6.14
N SER A 64 -10.55 -3.79 -5.07
CA SER A 64 -11.06 -3.88 -3.70
C SER A 64 -12.39 -3.15 -3.55
N LEU A 65 -13.15 -3.54 -2.53
CA LEU A 65 -14.40 -2.85 -2.21
C LEU A 65 -14.11 -1.39 -1.87
N ALA A 66 -15.00 -0.49 -2.32
CA ALA A 66 -14.87 0.92 -2.03
C ALA A 66 -14.83 1.18 -0.51
N VAL A 67 -13.87 2.00 -0.08
CA VAL A 67 -13.70 2.47 1.29
C VAL A 67 -13.79 4.00 1.32
N PRO A 68 -14.25 4.60 2.42
CA PRO A 68 -14.25 6.06 2.54
C PRO A 68 -12.87 6.66 2.72
N SER A 69 -12.69 7.89 2.24
CA SER A 69 -11.46 8.66 2.49
C SER A 69 -11.32 9.00 3.98
N THR A 70 -10.07 9.23 4.42
CA THR A 70 -9.75 9.48 5.84
C THR A 70 -10.46 10.70 6.42
N HIS A 71 -10.74 11.71 5.59
CA HIS A 71 -11.38 12.97 5.99
C HIS A 71 -12.88 13.04 5.66
N ALA A 72 -13.49 11.94 5.23
CA ALA A 72 -14.92 11.92 4.96
C ALA A 72 -15.71 11.94 6.28
N GLU A 73 -16.46 13.01 6.52
CA GLU A 73 -17.52 13.03 7.51
C GLU A 73 -18.74 12.30 6.94
N LEU A 74 -19.10 11.17 7.56
CA LEU A 74 -20.16 10.31 7.06
C LEU A 74 -21.12 9.97 8.19
N ASP A 75 -22.41 10.03 7.87
CA ASP A 75 -23.43 9.39 8.68
C ASP A 75 -23.53 7.88 8.35
N SER A 76 -24.30 7.15 9.15
CA SER A 76 -24.48 5.70 8.97
C SER A 76 -25.11 5.31 7.62
N ALA A 77 -25.98 6.15 7.06
CA ALA A 77 -26.68 5.88 5.81
C ALA A 77 -25.78 6.09 4.58
N ALA A 78 -24.92 7.11 4.61
CA ALA A 78 -23.91 7.35 3.60
C ALA A 78 -22.78 6.31 3.69
N ALA A 79 -22.37 5.93 4.91
CA ALA A 79 -21.33 4.94 5.13
C ALA A 79 -21.66 3.57 4.53
N ILE A 80 -22.93 3.12 4.61
CA ILE A 80 -23.32 1.80 4.10
C ILE A 80 -23.29 1.69 2.57
N GLN A 81 -23.18 2.81 1.84
CA GLN A 81 -23.01 2.81 0.38
C GLN A 81 -21.61 2.33 -0.03
N PHE A 82 -20.65 2.36 0.89
CA PHE A 82 -19.32 1.81 0.66
C PHE A 82 -19.35 0.29 0.83
N GLY A 83 -19.05 -0.44 -0.24
CA GLY A 83 -19.13 -1.91 -0.26
C GLY A 83 -18.34 -2.59 0.86
N ALA A 84 -17.22 -2.01 1.29
CA ALA A 84 -16.42 -2.54 2.39
C ALA A 84 -17.18 -2.48 3.73
N ILE A 85 -17.84 -1.34 4.00
CA ILE A 85 -18.66 -1.13 5.21
C ILE A 85 -19.91 -2.00 5.15
N ALA A 86 -20.58 -2.05 3.99
CA ALA A 86 -21.73 -2.93 3.79
C ALA A 86 -21.40 -4.39 4.09
N LEU A 87 -20.28 -4.89 3.55
CA LEU A 87 -19.81 -6.24 3.82
C LEU A 87 -19.48 -6.43 5.31
N PHE A 88 -18.76 -5.49 5.93
CA PHE A 88 -18.44 -5.58 7.36
C PHE A 88 -19.70 -5.70 8.22
N VAL A 89 -20.70 -4.86 7.99
CA VAL A 89 -21.97 -4.85 8.73
C VAL A 89 -22.74 -6.15 8.51
N ASP A 90 -22.85 -6.61 7.27
CA ASP A 90 -23.53 -7.86 6.93
C ASP A 90 -22.86 -9.05 7.65
N ARG A 91 -21.54 -9.19 7.55
CA ARG A 91 -20.79 -10.27 8.21
C ARG A 91 -20.82 -10.15 9.75
N ALA A 92 -20.75 -8.94 10.28
CA ALA A 92 -20.84 -8.68 11.71
C ALA A 92 -22.22 -9.09 12.27
N SER A 93 -23.30 -8.82 11.53
CA SER A 93 -24.66 -9.17 11.94
C SER A 93 -24.91 -10.69 12.01
N LEU A 94 -24.21 -11.48 11.18
CA LEU A 94 -24.24 -12.95 11.24
C LEU A 94 -23.52 -13.51 12.47
N VAL A 95 -22.61 -12.72 13.04
CA VAL A 95 -21.77 -13.09 14.17
C VAL A 95 -22.35 -12.62 15.49
N ASP A 96 -22.89 -11.40 15.52
CA ASP A 96 -23.59 -10.77 16.62
C ASP A 96 -24.86 -10.12 16.07
N GLN A 97 -26.01 -10.74 16.32
CA GLN A 97 -27.31 -10.27 15.83
C GLN A 97 -27.71 -8.91 16.40
N SER A 98 -27.09 -8.46 17.49
CA SER A 98 -27.32 -7.14 18.07
C SER A 98 -26.49 -6.04 17.41
N PHE A 99 -25.49 -6.41 16.59
CA PHE A 99 -24.63 -5.45 15.93
C PHE A 99 -25.42 -4.55 14.98
N ARG A 100 -25.31 -3.23 15.16
CA ARG A 100 -25.85 -2.21 14.28
C ARG A 100 -24.78 -1.16 14.02
N LEU A 101 -24.70 -0.68 12.79
CA LEU A 101 -23.88 0.49 12.48
C LEU A 101 -24.57 1.72 13.06
N THR A 102 -23.95 2.34 14.05
CA THR A 102 -24.41 3.59 14.68
C THR A 102 -23.47 4.73 14.31
N GLU A 103 -23.94 5.98 14.40
CA GLU A 103 -23.13 7.18 14.15
C GLU A 103 -21.81 7.18 14.93
N GLU A 104 -21.82 6.70 16.18
CA GLU A 104 -20.61 6.61 17.02
C GLU A 104 -19.59 5.55 16.55
N SER A 105 -20.04 4.58 15.75
CA SER A 105 -19.24 3.45 15.27
C SER A 105 -18.80 3.59 13.82
N VAL A 106 -19.44 4.47 13.03
CA VAL A 106 -19.17 4.67 11.60
C VAL A 106 -17.70 4.96 11.36
N SER A 107 -17.12 5.93 12.08
CA SER A 107 -15.71 6.31 11.90
C SER A 107 -14.75 5.16 12.19
N VAL A 108 -15.06 4.35 13.21
CA VAL A 108 -14.23 3.19 13.60
C VAL A 108 -14.35 2.05 12.58
N VAL A 109 -15.55 1.78 12.07
CA VAL A 109 -15.76 0.76 11.03
C VAL A 109 -15.13 1.18 9.70
N ALA A 110 -15.25 2.46 9.34
CA ALA A 110 -14.57 3.03 8.18
C ALA A 110 -13.05 2.89 8.29
N ASP A 111 -12.50 3.16 9.49
CA ASP A 111 -11.07 2.99 9.76
C ASP A 111 -10.62 1.53 9.60
N ILE A 112 -11.36 0.59 10.19
CA ILE A 112 -11.11 -0.85 10.01
C ILE A 112 -11.13 -1.23 8.53
N CYS A 113 -12.17 -0.83 7.78
CA CYS A 113 -12.31 -1.18 6.37
C CYS A 113 -11.17 -0.61 5.51
N ARG A 114 -10.72 0.62 5.81
CA ARG A 114 -9.58 1.26 5.14
C ARG A 114 -8.28 0.52 5.43
N ARG A 115 -8.03 0.17 6.69
CA ARG A 115 -6.84 -0.56 7.14
C ARG A 115 -6.80 -2.02 6.67
N LEU A 116 -7.94 -2.54 6.23
CA LEU A 116 -8.08 -3.84 5.57
C LEU A 116 -8.15 -3.70 4.05
N ASP A 117 -7.84 -2.51 3.52
CA ASP A 117 -7.67 -2.22 2.10
C ASP A 117 -8.90 -2.52 1.24
N GLY A 118 -10.09 -2.55 1.83
CA GLY A 118 -11.31 -3.00 1.16
C GLY A 118 -11.28 -4.46 0.70
N ILE A 119 -10.31 -5.27 1.17
CA ILE A 119 -10.16 -6.68 0.79
C ILE A 119 -11.30 -7.46 1.45
N ALA A 120 -12.22 -7.97 0.64
CA ALA A 120 -13.42 -8.65 1.11
C ALA A 120 -13.11 -9.76 2.13
N LEU A 121 -12.13 -10.62 1.84
CA LEU A 121 -11.73 -11.68 2.77
C LEU A 121 -11.19 -11.13 4.11
N ALA A 122 -10.38 -10.07 4.07
CA ALA A 122 -9.83 -9.47 5.28
C ALA A 122 -10.95 -8.91 6.17
N ILE A 123 -11.94 -8.27 5.55
CA ILE A 123 -13.15 -7.75 6.19
C ILE A 123 -13.96 -8.90 6.82
N GLU A 124 -14.16 -10.02 6.12
CA GLU A 124 -14.83 -11.19 6.66
C GLU A 124 -14.12 -11.75 7.90
N LEU A 125 -12.79 -11.89 7.82
CA LEU A 125 -11.97 -12.36 8.95
C LEU A 125 -12.05 -11.41 10.14
N ALA A 126 -12.08 -10.10 9.90
CA ALA A 126 -12.20 -9.08 10.94
C ALA A 126 -13.59 -9.09 11.60
N ALA A 127 -14.66 -9.12 10.81
CA ALA A 127 -16.02 -9.19 11.32
C ALA A 127 -16.25 -10.46 12.16
N ALA A 128 -15.63 -11.59 11.79
CA ALA A 128 -15.66 -12.82 12.58
C ALA A 128 -15.07 -12.68 13.99
N ARG A 129 -14.23 -11.66 14.24
CA ARG A 129 -13.65 -11.39 15.57
C ARG A 129 -14.58 -10.68 16.54
N LEU A 130 -15.72 -10.19 16.06
CA LEU A 130 -16.70 -9.54 16.93
C LEU A 130 -17.35 -10.48 17.96
N LYS A 131 -17.16 -11.81 17.82
CA LYS A 131 -17.51 -12.79 18.85
C LYS A 131 -16.79 -12.57 20.18
N VAL A 132 -15.60 -11.97 20.13
CA VAL A 132 -14.67 -11.90 21.27
C VAL A 132 -14.07 -10.51 21.48
N LEU A 133 -14.16 -9.61 20.50
CA LEU A 133 -13.67 -8.24 20.56
C LEU A 133 -14.78 -7.25 20.18
N SER A 134 -14.84 -6.11 20.86
CA SER A 134 -15.65 -4.99 20.37
C SER A 134 -15.00 -4.35 19.14
N VAL A 135 -15.78 -3.62 18.33
CA VAL A 135 -15.28 -2.91 17.14
C VAL A 135 -14.08 -1.99 17.48
N ARG A 136 -14.16 -1.22 18.56
CA ARG A 136 -13.04 -0.35 18.99
C ARG A 136 -11.79 -1.14 19.36
N LYS A 137 -11.92 -2.27 20.05
CA LYS A 137 -10.79 -3.14 20.39
C LYS A 137 -10.20 -3.83 19.16
N LEU A 138 -11.04 -4.19 18.20
CA LEU A 138 -10.60 -4.73 16.91
C LEU A 138 -9.73 -3.70 16.17
N ALA A 139 -10.21 -2.45 16.03
CA ALA A 139 -9.44 -1.37 15.41
C ALA A 139 -8.06 -1.16 16.08
N GLN A 140 -8.01 -1.13 17.40
CA GLN A 140 -6.75 -0.97 18.16
C GLN A 140 -5.76 -2.13 17.94
N LYS A 141 -6.25 -3.33 17.60
CA LYS A 141 -5.41 -4.52 17.42
C LYS A 141 -5.03 -4.80 15.97
N LEU A 142 -5.50 -4.00 15.02
CA LEU A 142 -5.15 -4.17 13.61
C LEU A 142 -3.67 -3.89 13.32
N ASP A 143 -2.92 -3.27 14.24
CA ASP A 143 -1.45 -3.18 14.12
C ASP A 143 -0.79 -4.58 14.20
N GLU A 144 -1.51 -5.56 14.74
CA GLU A 144 -1.11 -6.97 14.79
C GLU A 144 -2.03 -7.84 13.92
N ARG A 145 -2.55 -7.29 12.80
CA ARG A 145 -3.60 -7.92 11.97
C ARG A 145 -3.29 -9.36 11.58
N PHE A 146 -2.04 -9.70 11.29
CA PHE A 146 -1.67 -11.07 10.93
C PHE A 146 -1.83 -12.08 12.08
N LYS A 147 -1.70 -11.64 13.34
CA LYS A 147 -1.93 -12.50 14.50
C LYS A 147 -3.42 -12.58 14.83
N ILE A 148 -4.13 -11.47 14.68
CA ILE A 148 -5.53 -11.38 15.10
C ILE A 148 -6.52 -11.83 14.02
N LEU A 149 -6.21 -11.78 12.72
CA LEU A 149 -7.10 -12.18 11.62
C LEU A 149 -6.82 -13.62 11.18
N THR A 150 -6.94 -14.53 12.15
CA THR A 150 -6.77 -15.97 11.99
C THR A 150 -8.10 -16.71 12.18
N GLY A 151 -8.24 -17.96 11.70
CA GLY A 151 -9.46 -18.74 11.97
C GLY A 151 -10.68 -18.33 11.15
N GLY A 152 -10.47 -18.09 9.85
CA GLY A 152 -11.53 -18.05 8.84
C GLY A 152 -12.33 -19.36 8.77
N SER A 153 -13.26 -19.46 7.84
CA SER A 153 -14.17 -20.62 7.77
C SER A 153 -13.38 -21.94 7.76
N ARG A 154 -13.81 -22.91 8.57
CA ARG A 154 -13.24 -24.28 8.59
C ARG A 154 -13.42 -25.00 7.24
N THR A 155 -14.34 -24.52 6.41
CA THR A 155 -14.59 -25.03 5.06
C THR A 155 -13.87 -24.23 3.97
N ALA A 156 -13.22 -23.11 4.31
CA ALA A 156 -12.42 -22.35 3.36
C ALA A 156 -11.09 -23.05 3.07
N LEU A 157 -10.56 -22.84 1.86
CA LEU A 157 -9.23 -23.31 1.47
C LEU A 157 -8.18 -22.78 2.46
N PRO A 158 -7.07 -23.52 2.72
CA PRO A 158 -6.03 -23.08 3.66
C PRO A 158 -5.54 -21.63 3.42
N ARG A 159 -5.35 -21.25 2.15
CA ARG A 159 -4.98 -19.88 1.72
C ARG A 159 -6.00 -18.78 2.07
N GLN A 160 -7.23 -19.13 2.40
CA GLN A 160 -8.31 -18.20 2.76
C GLN A 160 -8.61 -18.22 4.27
N GLN A 161 -7.94 -19.06 5.06
CA GLN A 161 -8.22 -19.19 6.49
C GLN A 161 -7.61 -18.06 7.33
N THR A 162 -6.60 -17.36 6.82
CA THR A 162 -5.98 -16.22 7.48
C THR A 162 -5.59 -15.16 6.47
N LEU A 163 -5.48 -13.90 6.90
CA LEU A 163 -5.00 -12.83 6.04
C LEU A 163 -3.57 -13.11 5.55
N ARG A 164 -2.72 -13.65 6.43
CA ARG A 164 -1.35 -14.03 6.10
C ARG A 164 -1.30 -15.09 5.00
N ALA A 165 -2.10 -16.16 5.12
CA ALA A 165 -2.12 -17.24 4.14
C ALA A 165 -2.58 -16.79 2.74
N LEU A 166 -3.40 -15.73 2.66
CA LEU A 166 -3.80 -15.14 1.38
C LEU A 166 -2.63 -14.44 0.70
N ILE A 167 -1.82 -13.71 1.47
CA ILE A 167 -0.67 -12.98 0.95
C ILE A 167 0.49 -13.94 0.68
N ASP A 168 0.76 -14.91 1.56
CA ASP A 168 1.76 -15.97 1.35
C ASP A 168 1.56 -16.66 0.00
N TRP A 169 0.33 -17.07 -0.31
CA TRP A 169 0.03 -17.69 -1.60
C TRP A 169 0.33 -16.77 -2.79
N SER A 170 0.02 -15.46 -2.69
CA SER A 170 0.35 -14.50 -3.76
C SER A 170 1.86 -14.32 -3.90
N TYR A 171 2.59 -14.31 -2.78
CA TYR A 171 4.03 -14.13 -2.72
C TYR A 171 4.79 -15.36 -3.24
N ASP A 172 4.34 -16.57 -2.91
CA ASP A 172 4.97 -17.83 -3.32
C ASP A 172 4.88 -18.07 -4.84
N LEU A 173 3.96 -17.40 -5.54
CA LEU A 173 3.83 -17.44 -7.00
C LEU A 173 4.74 -16.44 -7.74
N LEU A 174 5.45 -15.56 -7.01
CA LEU A 174 6.36 -14.60 -7.59
C LEU A 174 7.68 -15.26 -7.99
N SER A 175 8.28 -14.76 -9.06
CA SER A 175 9.68 -15.06 -9.38
C SER A 175 10.61 -14.49 -8.30
N GLN A 176 11.86 -14.97 -8.26
CA GLN A 176 12.83 -14.50 -7.27
C GLN A 176 13.06 -12.98 -7.33
N LYS A 177 13.23 -12.41 -8.52
CA LYS A 177 13.40 -10.95 -8.69
C LYS A 177 12.17 -10.17 -8.22
N GLU A 178 10.98 -10.68 -8.48
CA GLU A 178 9.73 -10.07 -8.01
C GLU A 178 9.59 -10.14 -6.49
N GLN A 179 9.97 -11.24 -5.85
CA GLN A 179 9.97 -11.37 -4.39
C GLN A 179 10.93 -10.36 -3.73
N ILE A 180 12.13 -10.19 -4.30
CA ILE A 180 13.11 -9.22 -3.83
C ILE A 180 12.55 -7.81 -3.96
N LEU A 181 12.06 -7.43 -5.15
CA LEU A 181 11.53 -6.09 -5.36
C LEU A 181 10.33 -5.82 -4.46
N PHE A 182 9.37 -6.74 -4.42
CA PHE A 182 8.17 -6.62 -3.61
C PHE A 182 8.53 -6.39 -2.13
N SER A 183 9.49 -7.13 -1.58
CA SER A 183 9.96 -6.94 -0.21
C SER A 183 10.57 -5.55 -0.02
N ARG A 184 11.43 -5.11 -0.95
CA ARG A 184 12.06 -3.78 -0.91
C ARG A 184 11.06 -2.63 -1.00
N LEU A 185 10.01 -2.77 -1.82
CA LEU A 185 8.93 -1.78 -1.92
C LEU A 185 8.17 -1.57 -0.60
N GLY A 186 8.23 -2.53 0.34
CA GLY A 186 7.66 -2.38 1.68
C GLY A 186 8.24 -1.22 2.50
N ILE A 187 9.39 -0.66 2.09
CA ILE A 187 10.02 0.50 2.75
C ILE A 187 9.23 1.80 2.55
N PHE A 188 8.53 1.94 1.42
CA PHE A 188 7.72 3.12 1.12
C PHE A 188 6.44 3.07 1.96
N ALA A 189 6.26 4.07 2.84
CA ALA A 189 5.06 4.16 3.68
C ALA A 189 3.86 4.72 2.92
N GLY A 190 4.11 5.58 1.94
CA GLY A 190 3.10 6.13 1.04
C GLY A 190 3.21 5.57 -0.38
N SER A 191 2.67 6.33 -1.33
CA SER A 191 2.89 6.06 -2.75
C SER A 191 4.32 6.39 -3.16
N PHE A 192 4.78 5.86 -4.28
CA PHE A 192 6.11 6.07 -4.83
C PHE A 192 6.06 6.18 -6.36
N THR A 193 7.05 6.85 -6.93
CA THR A 193 7.29 6.88 -8.39
C THR A 193 8.22 5.75 -8.79
N LEU A 194 8.30 5.45 -10.09
CA LEU A 194 9.30 4.51 -10.62
C LEU A 194 10.73 4.98 -10.36
N GLU A 195 10.97 6.29 -10.41
CA GLU A 195 12.26 6.90 -10.07
C GLU A 195 12.64 6.62 -8.60
N ALA A 196 11.71 6.82 -7.67
CA ALA A 196 11.91 6.50 -6.27
C ALA A 196 12.18 5.02 -6.05
N ALA A 197 11.36 4.14 -6.66
CA ALA A 197 11.56 2.69 -6.59
C ALA A 197 12.93 2.28 -7.15
N THR A 198 13.39 2.90 -8.23
CA THR A 198 14.70 2.62 -8.83
C THR A 198 15.83 3.08 -7.90
N SER A 199 15.79 4.34 -7.47
CA SER A 199 16.80 4.94 -6.60
C SER A 199 16.96 4.19 -5.27
N VAL A 200 15.86 3.66 -4.71
CA VAL A 200 15.87 2.96 -3.42
C VAL A 200 16.10 1.46 -3.56
N CYS A 201 15.47 0.79 -4.53
CA CYS A 201 15.42 -0.68 -4.58
C CYS A 201 16.40 -1.33 -5.57
N ALA A 202 16.91 -0.61 -6.58
CA ALA A 202 17.83 -1.18 -7.56
C ALA A 202 19.23 -1.41 -6.96
N ASP A 203 19.86 -2.53 -7.26
CA ASP A 203 21.26 -2.84 -6.92
C ASP A 203 21.74 -4.03 -7.76
N HIS A 204 22.73 -4.79 -7.28
CA HIS A 204 23.23 -5.97 -7.97
C HIS A 204 22.20 -7.09 -8.21
N ASP A 205 21.15 -7.20 -7.38
CA ASP A 205 20.12 -8.24 -7.54
C ASP A 205 18.99 -7.82 -8.49
N ILE A 206 18.78 -6.50 -8.58
CA ILE A 206 17.75 -5.86 -9.40
C ILE A 206 18.39 -4.69 -10.11
N GLU A 207 18.68 -4.85 -11.40
CA GLU A 207 19.20 -3.78 -12.22
C GLU A 207 18.14 -2.66 -12.39
N GLU A 208 18.58 -1.42 -12.57
CA GLU A 208 17.67 -0.28 -12.73
C GLU A 208 16.67 -0.48 -13.87
N ILE A 209 17.11 -1.11 -14.96
CA ILE A 209 16.29 -1.39 -16.13
C ILE A 209 15.18 -2.42 -15.85
N ASP A 210 15.38 -3.32 -14.88
CA ASP A 210 14.41 -4.35 -14.52
C ASP A 210 13.27 -3.79 -13.63
N VAL A 211 13.50 -2.67 -12.93
CA VAL A 211 12.54 -2.14 -11.94
C VAL A 211 11.19 -1.83 -12.59
N PHE A 212 11.21 -1.26 -13.81
CA PHE A 212 9.99 -0.93 -14.55
C PHE A 212 9.14 -2.18 -14.82
N ASP A 213 9.75 -3.20 -15.42
CA ASP A 213 9.06 -4.44 -15.80
C ASP A 213 8.58 -5.20 -14.55
N LEU A 214 9.38 -5.22 -13.48
CA LEU A 214 9.02 -5.87 -12.23
C LEU A 214 7.87 -5.15 -11.51
N VAL A 215 7.85 -3.81 -11.45
CA VAL A 215 6.70 -3.06 -10.91
C VAL A 215 5.45 -3.29 -11.74
N GLY A 216 5.58 -3.31 -13.07
CA GLY A 216 4.48 -3.63 -13.99
C GLY A 216 3.91 -5.03 -13.73
N SER A 217 4.78 -6.04 -13.61
CA SER A 217 4.38 -7.41 -13.31
C SER A 217 3.70 -7.54 -11.93
N LEU A 218 4.22 -6.86 -10.90
CA LEU A 218 3.59 -6.82 -9.58
C LEU A 218 2.23 -6.12 -9.59
N ALA A 219 2.05 -5.10 -10.43
CA ALA A 219 0.78 -4.43 -10.63
C ALA A 219 -0.23 -5.31 -11.37
N ASP A 220 0.20 -6.05 -12.39
CA ASP A 220 -0.63 -7.05 -13.06
C ASP A 220 -1.08 -8.14 -12.09
N LYS A 221 -0.20 -8.53 -11.16
CA LYS A 221 -0.46 -9.48 -10.06
C LYS A 221 -1.24 -8.90 -8.88
N SER A 222 -1.68 -7.64 -8.98
CA SER A 222 -2.45 -6.91 -7.97
C SER A 222 -1.78 -6.84 -6.59
N LEU A 223 -0.44 -6.92 -6.55
CA LEU A 223 0.36 -6.68 -5.34
C LEU A 223 0.76 -5.22 -5.21
N VAL A 224 0.88 -4.51 -6.34
CA VAL A 224 1.08 -3.06 -6.42
C VAL A 224 -0.15 -2.44 -7.06
N VAL A 225 -0.58 -1.28 -6.55
CA VAL A 225 -1.72 -0.54 -7.08
C VAL A 225 -1.21 0.70 -7.82
N THR A 226 -1.69 0.90 -9.05
CA THR A 226 -1.43 2.09 -9.85
C THR A 226 -2.35 3.23 -9.45
N GLY A 227 -1.79 4.43 -9.24
CA GLY A 227 -2.50 5.68 -9.04
C GLY A 227 -3.29 6.12 -10.28
N GLY A 228 -4.12 7.15 -10.11
CA GLY A 228 -5.06 7.61 -11.15
C GLY A 228 -4.38 8.16 -12.41
N ASP A 229 -3.15 8.67 -12.29
CA ASP A 229 -2.31 9.17 -13.37
C ASP A 229 -1.36 8.11 -13.97
N GLN A 230 -1.34 6.89 -13.41
CA GLN A 230 -0.40 5.81 -13.77
C GLN A 230 1.10 6.16 -13.57
N GLU A 231 1.41 7.29 -12.94
CA GLU A 231 2.79 7.70 -12.64
C GLU A 231 3.21 7.32 -11.22
N ARG A 232 2.22 7.03 -10.35
CA ARG A 232 2.44 6.63 -8.96
C ARG A 232 1.94 5.24 -8.67
N TYR A 233 2.60 4.60 -7.73
CA TYR A 233 2.38 3.24 -7.30
C TYR A 233 2.26 3.21 -5.79
N HIS A 234 1.51 2.29 -5.22
CA HIS A 234 1.52 2.06 -3.78
C HIS A 234 1.24 0.60 -3.46
N LEU A 235 1.69 0.17 -2.28
CA LEU A 235 1.26 -1.08 -1.68
C LEU A 235 0.05 -0.80 -0.79
N LEU A 236 -0.95 -1.66 -0.87
CA LEU A 236 -2.04 -1.71 0.12
C LEU A 236 -1.44 -1.95 1.52
N GLU A 237 -2.05 -1.43 2.59
CA GLU A 237 -1.49 -1.40 3.95
C GLU A 237 -1.09 -2.80 4.43
N SER A 238 -1.97 -3.80 4.24
CA SER A 238 -1.71 -5.18 4.62
C SER A 238 -0.58 -5.81 3.79
N THR A 239 -0.55 -5.51 2.50
CA THR A 239 0.49 -5.99 1.58
C THR A 239 1.84 -5.37 1.90
N ARG A 240 1.87 -4.09 2.25
CA ARG A 240 3.06 -3.34 2.66
C ARG A 240 3.64 -3.88 3.96
N GLU A 241 2.80 -4.13 4.96
CA GLU A 241 3.24 -4.71 6.24
C GLU A 241 3.90 -6.08 6.03
N TYR A 242 3.30 -6.93 5.19
CA TYR A 242 3.88 -8.20 4.80
C TYR A 242 5.23 -8.04 4.06
N ALA A 243 5.31 -7.13 3.09
CA ALA A 243 6.55 -6.83 2.36
C ALA A 243 7.66 -6.36 3.31
N LEU A 244 7.34 -5.50 4.27
CA LEU A 244 8.29 -4.99 5.26
C LEU A 244 8.78 -6.07 6.23
N GLU A 245 7.93 -7.03 6.61
CA GLU A 245 8.35 -8.21 7.36
C GLU A 245 9.33 -9.07 6.55
N ARG A 246 9.05 -9.31 5.27
CA ARG A 246 9.96 -10.05 4.36
C ARG A 246 11.29 -9.31 4.19
N LEU A 247 11.26 -7.99 4.03
CA LEU A 247 12.46 -7.16 3.97
C LEU A 247 13.32 -7.28 5.25
N SER A 248 12.65 -7.32 6.41
CA SER A 248 13.31 -7.50 7.70
C SER A 248 13.92 -8.90 7.83
N ALA A 249 13.18 -9.93 7.40
CA ALA A 249 13.64 -11.32 7.42
C ALA A 249 14.84 -11.56 6.49
N ASN A 250 14.92 -10.83 5.38
CA ASN A 250 16.05 -10.87 4.45
C ASN A 250 17.27 -10.06 4.96
N GLY A 251 17.17 -9.36 6.09
CA GLY A 251 18.26 -8.57 6.66
C GLY A 251 18.58 -7.27 5.92
N GLU A 252 17.74 -6.85 4.97
CA GLU A 252 17.99 -5.70 4.10
C GLU A 252 17.42 -4.38 4.64
N ARG A 253 16.58 -4.43 5.67
CA ARG A 253 15.79 -3.28 6.14
C ARG A 253 16.62 -2.03 6.44
N GLU A 254 17.71 -2.14 7.20
CA GLU A 254 18.50 -0.96 7.59
C GLU A 254 19.20 -0.31 6.38
N ARG A 255 19.71 -1.11 5.44
CA ARG A 255 20.32 -0.63 4.20
C ARG A 255 19.30 0.13 3.34
N LEU A 256 18.11 -0.46 3.15
CA LEU A 256 17.05 0.15 2.35
C LEU A 256 16.46 1.39 3.02
N ALA A 257 16.32 1.40 4.34
CA ALA A 257 15.85 2.56 5.09
C ALA A 257 16.81 3.76 4.94
N ARG A 258 18.13 3.51 4.94
CA ARG A 258 19.13 4.56 4.65
C ARG A 258 18.98 5.12 3.23
N ARG A 259 18.90 4.26 2.20
CA ARG A 259 18.70 4.68 0.81
C ARG A 259 17.40 5.45 0.62
N HIS A 260 16.33 5.01 1.27
CA HIS A 260 15.05 5.70 1.31
C HIS A 260 15.20 7.10 1.91
N ALA A 261 15.87 7.23 3.07
CA ALA A 261 16.14 8.52 3.68
C ALA A 261 17.01 9.45 2.83
N GLU A 262 18.02 8.92 2.14
CA GLU A 262 18.87 9.68 1.21
C GLU A 262 18.08 10.19 -0.01
N HIS A 263 17.24 9.33 -0.60
CA HIS A 263 16.35 9.71 -1.71
C HIS A 263 15.39 10.83 -1.29
N PHE A 264 14.69 10.66 -0.17
CA PHE A 264 13.75 11.66 0.32
C PHE A 264 14.43 12.93 0.84
N LEU A 265 15.69 12.89 1.27
CA LEU A 265 16.46 14.11 1.51
C LEU A 265 16.70 14.89 0.20
N SER A 266 17.05 14.20 -0.90
CA SER A 266 17.19 14.87 -2.20
C SER A 266 15.89 15.55 -2.62
N LEU A 267 14.78 14.81 -2.52
CA LEU A 267 13.45 15.31 -2.88
C LEU A 267 13.01 16.50 -1.99
N ALA A 268 13.30 16.45 -0.69
CA ALA A 268 13.02 17.57 0.21
C ALA A 268 13.85 18.82 -0.12
N ARG A 269 15.10 18.66 -0.53
CA ARG A 269 15.97 19.77 -0.97
C ARG A 269 15.48 20.37 -2.30
N GLU A 270 15.05 19.54 -3.24
CA GLU A 270 14.44 19.99 -4.49
C GLU A 270 13.14 20.76 -4.26
N ALA A 271 12.30 20.27 -3.34
CA ALA A 271 11.12 21.00 -2.89
C ALA A 271 11.50 22.36 -2.27
N ALA A 272 12.48 22.42 -1.38
CA ALA A 272 12.93 23.68 -0.78
C ALA A 272 13.42 24.69 -1.84
N ASN A 273 14.20 24.24 -2.82
CA ASN A 273 14.72 25.08 -3.90
C ASN A 273 13.63 25.59 -4.84
N SER A 274 12.58 24.80 -5.07
CA SER A 274 11.49 25.15 -5.98
C SER A 274 10.39 25.98 -5.34
N PHE A 275 10.38 26.16 -4.01
CA PHE A 275 9.32 26.85 -3.26
C PHE A 275 8.95 28.23 -3.83
N ASN A 276 9.94 29.06 -4.18
CA ASN A 276 9.70 30.41 -4.73
C ASN A 276 9.45 30.45 -6.25
N THR A 277 9.47 29.28 -6.91
CA THR A 277 9.41 29.19 -8.38
C THR A 277 8.11 28.56 -8.90
N MET A 278 7.29 27.99 -8.00
CA MET A 278 6.02 27.34 -8.34
C MET A 278 4.83 27.96 -7.59
N PRO A 279 3.61 27.89 -8.14
CA PRO A 279 2.40 28.23 -7.39
C PRO A 279 2.30 27.42 -6.10
N LEU A 280 2.05 28.09 -4.97
CA LEU A 280 2.05 27.49 -3.62
C LEU A 280 1.17 26.23 -3.52
N ASN A 281 -0.01 26.23 -4.13
CA ASN A 281 -0.91 25.07 -4.12
C ASN A 281 -0.34 23.84 -4.84
N ARG A 282 0.34 24.03 -5.97
CA ARG A 282 1.00 22.93 -6.69
C ARG A 282 2.19 22.42 -5.90
N TRP A 283 2.97 23.33 -5.33
CA TRP A 283 4.11 22.98 -4.51
C TRP A 283 3.70 22.19 -3.26
N LEU A 284 2.67 22.66 -2.53
CA LEU A 284 2.11 21.98 -1.36
C LEU A 284 1.63 20.56 -1.72
N ALA A 285 0.85 20.41 -2.78
CA ALA A 285 0.36 19.09 -3.22
C ALA A 285 1.52 18.13 -3.55
N GLY A 286 2.60 18.64 -4.14
CA GLY A 286 3.79 17.84 -4.47
C GLY A 286 4.58 17.37 -3.25
N VAL A 287 4.60 18.13 -2.15
CA VAL A 287 5.24 17.70 -0.89
C VAL A 287 4.29 16.83 -0.06
N GLU A 288 2.99 17.15 -0.04
CA GLU A 288 1.96 16.46 0.73
C GLU A 288 1.78 15.00 0.29
N ILE A 289 1.89 14.72 -1.01
CA ILE A 289 1.80 13.34 -1.53
C ILE A 289 2.90 12.40 -1.01
N GLU A 290 4.02 12.97 -0.55
CA GLU A 290 5.17 12.26 0.01
C GLU A 290 5.20 12.24 1.54
N LEU A 291 4.20 12.85 2.21
CA LEU A 291 4.23 13.09 3.64
C LEU A 291 4.41 11.81 4.47
N GLU A 292 3.77 10.72 4.07
CA GLU A 292 3.93 9.41 4.74
C GLU A 292 5.35 8.87 4.61
N ASN A 293 5.99 9.05 3.45
CA ASN A 293 7.38 8.66 3.24
C ASN A 293 8.33 9.52 4.09
N TYR A 294 8.10 10.84 4.16
CA TYR A 294 8.87 11.73 5.04
C TYR A 294 8.73 11.36 6.52
N ARG A 295 7.50 11.08 6.98
CA ARG A 295 7.24 10.60 8.35
C ARG A 295 8.01 9.33 8.65
N ALA A 296 7.98 8.35 7.74
CA ALA A 296 8.72 7.10 7.90
C ALA A 296 10.25 7.30 7.94
N VAL A 297 10.78 8.21 7.11
CA VAL A 297 12.20 8.60 7.14
C VAL A 297 12.58 9.23 8.47
N LEU A 298 11.79 10.20 8.95
CA LEU A 298 12.05 10.89 10.22
C LEU A 298 11.95 9.92 11.41
N GLU A 299 10.97 9.02 11.41
CA GLU A 299 10.82 8.00 12.45
C GLU A 299 12.02 7.04 12.49
N TRP A 300 12.52 6.60 11.33
CA TRP A 300 13.70 5.73 11.26
C TRP A 300 14.99 6.48 11.61
N ALA A 301 15.29 7.59 10.92
CA ALA A 301 16.58 8.29 11.00
C ALA A 301 16.81 8.92 12.38
N LEU A 302 15.74 9.38 13.04
CA LEU A 302 15.86 9.97 14.37
C LEU A 302 15.88 8.93 15.48
N ARG A 303 15.65 7.63 15.22
CA ARG A 303 15.74 6.58 16.25
C ARG A 303 17.14 6.55 16.88
N LYS A 304 17.24 6.17 18.16
CA LYS A 304 18.53 6.08 18.86
C LYS A 304 19.48 5.13 18.13
N GLY A 305 20.70 5.60 17.85
CA GLY A 305 21.73 4.84 17.14
C GLY A 305 21.58 4.80 15.61
N GLN A 306 20.73 5.67 15.05
CA GLN A 306 20.61 5.89 13.60
C GLN A 306 21.24 7.24 13.21
N ASP A 307 21.18 7.55 11.92
CA ASP A 307 21.76 8.76 11.32
C ASP A 307 20.89 10.00 11.62
N THR A 308 21.08 10.56 12.82
CA THR A 308 20.32 11.73 13.28
C THR A 308 20.58 12.98 12.45
N ALA A 309 21.77 13.09 11.84
CA ALA A 309 22.10 14.19 10.95
C ALA A 309 21.28 14.12 9.67
N LEU A 310 21.16 12.94 9.07
CA LEU A 310 20.28 12.71 7.91
C LEU A 310 18.81 13.04 8.24
N GLY A 311 18.29 12.56 9.37
CA GLY A 311 16.93 12.89 9.81
C GLY A 311 16.73 14.38 10.07
N GLY A 312 17.71 15.04 10.69
CA GLY A 312 17.71 16.47 10.92
C GLY A 312 17.73 17.29 9.62
N ALA A 313 18.53 16.87 8.64
CA ALA A 313 18.59 17.51 7.33
C ALA A 313 17.25 17.43 6.59
N VAL A 314 16.54 16.29 6.66
CA VAL A 314 15.19 16.15 6.10
C VAL A 314 14.20 17.07 6.82
N ALA A 315 14.20 17.06 8.17
CA ALA A 315 13.30 17.89 8.96
C ALA A 315 13.49 19.39 8.67
N ALA A 316 14.74 19.84 8.51
CA ALA A 316 15.08 21.22 8.18
C ALA A 316 14.71 21.58 6.73
N ALA A 317 14.97 20.70 5.76
CA ALA A 317 14.61 20.95 4.35
C ALA A 317 13.09 21.12 4.15
N LEU A 318 12.27 20.50 4.99
CA LEU A 318 10.81 20.60 4.95
C LEU A 318 10.25 21.81 5.72
N GLU A 319 11.08 22.73 6.22
CA GLU A 319 10.65 23.90 6.99
C GLU A 319 9.52 24.70 6.34
N CYS A 320 9.68 25.07 5.06
CA CYS A 320 8.65 25.83 4.35
C CYS A 320 7.32 25.05 4.27
N PHE A 321 7.37 23.72 4.21
CA PHE A 321 6.17 22.88 4.15
C PHE A 321 5.50 22.83 5.51
N TRP A 322 6.27 22.64 6.58
CA TRP A 322 5.73 22.70 7.95
C TRP A 322 4.98 24.00 8.21
N TRP A 323 5.50 25.13 7.71
CA TRP A 323 4.86 26.44 7.82
C TRP A 323 3.61 26.57 6.94
N HIS A 324 3.67 26.23 5.66
CA HIS A 324 2.57 26.51 4.73
C HIS A 324 1.49 25.41 4.68
N GLY A 325 1.83 24.17 5.05
CA GLY A 325 0.96 22.99 5.00
C GLY A 325 0.04 22.79 6.20
N GLY A 326 0.03 23.71 7.17
CA GLY A 326 -0.85 23.63 8.35
C GLY A 326 -0.50 22.51 9.34
N VAL A 327 0.75 22.02 9.30
CA VAL A 327 1.29 20.93 10.12
C VAL A 327 2.47 21.42 10.99
N GLU A 328 2.42 22.67 11.46
CA GLU A 328 3.53 23.30 12.20
C GLU A 328 3.84 22.57 13.50
N ALA A 329 2.81 22.06 14.18
CA ALA A 329 2.98 21.32 15.43
C ALA A 329 3.79 20.02 15.21
N GLU A 330 3.55 19.36 14.08
CA GLU A 330 4.32 18.19 13.68
C GLU A 330 5.76 18.56 13.30
N GLY A 331 5.95 19.60 12.48
CA GLY A 331 7.28 20.10 12.14
C GLY A 331 8.11 20.47 13.37
N ARG A 332 7.52 21.19 14.34
CA ARG A 332 8.18 21.53 15.62
C ARG A 332 8.57 20.29 16.43
N ARG A 333 7.72 19.26 16.42
CA ARG A 333 8.01 17.99 17.11
C ARG A 333 9.23 17.32 16.47
N TRP A 334 9.26 17.19 15.14
CA TRP A 334 10.37 16.54 14.44
C TRP A 334 11.69 17.32 14.58
N ILE A 335 11.65 18.64 14.42
CA ILE A 335 12.82 19.50 14.56
C ILE A 335 13.38 19.48 15.99
N SER A 336 12.51 19.59 17.01
CA SER A 336 12.93 19.48 18.41
C SER A 336 13.55 18.11 18.70
N LEU A 337 12.93 17.03 18.20
CA LEU A 337 13.46 15.67 18.36
C LEU A 337 14.84 15.50 17.72
N ALA A 338 15.06 16.10 16.55
CA ALA A 338 16.37 16.11 15.90
C ALA A 338 17.40 16.90 16.70
N LEU A 339 17.06 18.10 17.18
CA LEU A 339 17.94 18.94 18.02
C LEU A 339 18.33 18.28 19.35
N ASP A 340 17.44 17.46 19.91
CA ASP A 340 17.70 16.73 21.15
C ASP A 340 18.63 15.54 20.96
N ARG A 341 18.70 14.98 19.75
CA ARG A 341 19.42 13.74 19.44
C ARG A 341 20.71 13.93 18.65
N ILE A 342 20.83 15.02 17.91
CA ILE A 342 22.00 15.31 17.09
C ILE A 342 23.21 15.68 17.96
N ASP A 343 24.38 15.16 17.61
CA ASP A 343 25.63 15.66 18.17
C ASP A 343 25.94 17.03 17.54
N LYS A 344 25.71 18.08 18.33
CA LYS A 344 25.87 19.47 17.88
C LYS A 344 27.32 19.83 17.58
N GLY A 345 28.28 19.11 18.15
CA GLY A 345 29.71 19.32 17.91
C GLY A 345 30.14 18.72 16.57
N GLU A 346 29.62 17.54 16.23
CA GLU A 346 29.92 16.86 14.96
C GLU A 346 29.12 17.44 13.78
N HIS A 347 27.92 17.97 14.03
CA HIS A 347 26.99 18.45 12.99
C HIS A 347 26.53 19.91 13.22
N PRO A 348 27.44 20.89 13.13
CA PRO A 348 27.11 22.29 13.41
C PRO A 348 26.20 22.92 12.34
N GLU A 349 26.31 22.51 11.07
CA GLU A 349 25.50 23.03 9.97
C GLU A 349 24.04 22.58 10.09
N GLU A 350 23.81 21.28 10.31
CA GLU A 350 22.47 20.73 10.55
C GLU A 350 21.84 21.31 11.82
N THR A 351 22.63 21.50 12.87
CA THR A 351 22.16 22.15 14.11
C THR A 351 21.72 23.59 13.86
N ALA A 352 22.46 24.35 13.05
CA ALA A 352 22.11 25.72 12.69
C ALA A 352 20.82 25.76 11.86
N ALA A 353 20.69 24.90 10.86
CA ALA A 353 19.49 24.78 10.01
C ALA A 353 18.25 24.43 10.83
N LEU A 354 18.34 23.42 11.71
CA LEU A 354 17.25 23.04 12.61
C LEU A 354 16.86 24.17 13.57
N THR A 355 17.84 24.89 14.12
CA THR A 355 17.58 26.03 15.02
C THR A 355 16.88 27.17 14.30
N HIS A 356 17.26 27.44 13.05
CA HIS A 356 16.59 28.43 12.20
C HIS A 356 15.13 28.03 11.93
N ALA A 357 14.92 26.79 11.48
CA ALA A 357 13.60 26.25 11.19
C ALA A 357 12.67 26.29 12.41
N LEU A 358 13.17 25.91 13.60
CA LEU A 358 12.40 25.96 14.83
C LEU A 358 11.99 27.40 15.19
N ARG A 359 12.91 28.36 15.07
CA ARG A 359 12.61 29.78 15.34
C ARG A 359 11.51 30.29 14.42
N LEU A 360 11.58 29.98 13.13
CA LEU A 360 10.54 30.34 12.19
C LEU A 360 9.20 29.76 12.62
N LEU A 361 9.08 28.44 12.80
CA LEU A 361 7.83 27.78 13.21
C LEU A 361 7.25 28.24 14.57
N THR A 362 8.07 28.82 15.45
CA THR A 362 7.60 29.39 16.74
C THR A 362 7.12 30.83 16.63
N SER A 363 7.64 31.61 15.67
CA SER A 363 7.30 33.03 15.52
C SER A 363 5.84 33.29 15.10
N ARG A 364 5.17 32.31 14.46
CA ARG A 364 3.74 32.42 14.07
C ARG A 364 2.78 32.54 15.24
N LEU A 365 3.11 31.90 16.37
CA LEU A 365 2.25 31.90 17.58
C LEU A 365 2.17 33.27 18.26
N LEU A 366 3.05 34.21 17.90
CA LEU A 366 3.03 35.58 18.43
C LEU A 366 2.16 36.53 17.59
N PHE A 367 1.69 36.09 16.41
CA PHE A 367 0.92 36.90 15.46
C PHE A 367 -0.44 36.28 15.05
N SER A 368 -0.85 35.18 15.71
CA SER A 368 -2.19 34.58 15.67
C SER A 368 -2.84 34.72 17.04
#